data_AF-A0A1Z9U0Q6-F1
#
_entry.id   AF-A0A1Z9U0Q6-F1
#
_cell.length_a   1.000
_cell.length_b   1.000
_cell.length_c   1.000
_cell.angle_alpha   90.00
_cell.angle_beta   90.00
_cell.angle_gamma   90.00
#
_symmetry.space_group_name_H-M   'P 1'
#
loop_
_entity.id
_entity.type
_entity.pdbx_description
1 polymer ?
#
loop_
_entity_poly.entity_id
_entity_poly.type
_entity_poly.pdbx_seq_one_letter_code
_entity_poly.pdbx_strand_id
1 'polypeptide(L)'
;MAVNLKIKSNTKQLSKKFKKFESVLPRIIDKGVKQAGFQLLDIVRTKTAKGIDFRDRPFATYSNSYLKQLQKEGKPLKVDLFYSGRMLGSLSSKKTGKHKVSLDFTNAQMRQRALFNQVLNEPKREFFGFNDRTEKIISKQFNRFVEKELRKFKI
;
A
#
# COMPACT_ATOMS: atom_id res chain seq x y z
N MET A 1 41.12 50.74 10.82
CA MET A 1 40.47 50.21 9.59
C MET A 1 39.14 49.57 9.99
N ALA A 2 38.01 50.15 9.56
CA ALA A 2 36.69 49.59 9.84
C ALA A 2 36.27 48.67 8.67
N VAL A 3 36.12 47.38 8.95
CA VAL A 3 35.65 46.40 7.96
C VAL A 3 34.13 46.54 7.85
N ASN A 4 33.66 47.07 6.72
CA ASN A 4 32.23 47.16 6.42
C ASN A 4 31.74 45.80 5.90
N LEU A 5 31.26 44.94 6.79
CA LEU A 5 30.59 43.69 6.44
C LEU A 5 29.19 44.00 5.88
N LYS A 6 29.08 44.18 4.56
CA LYS A 6 27.80 44.17 3.85
C LYS A 6 27.18 42.76 3.92
N ILE A 7 26.45 42.46 4.99
CA ILE A 7 25.59 41.29 5.04
C ILE A 7 24.39 41.57 4.10
N LYS A 8 24.48 41.09 2.85
CA LYS A 8 23.33 41.01 1.94
C LYS A 8 22.37 39.93 2.47
N SER A 9 21.56 40.30 3.45
CA SER A 9 20.64 39.40 4.11
C SER A 9 19.52 39.00 3.15
N ASN A 10 19.52 37.73 2.71
CA ASN A 10 18.49 37.18 1.83
C ASN A 10 17.23 36.71 2.58
N THR A 11 17.00 37.23 3.78
CA THR A 11 15.98 36.76 4.73
C THR A 11 14.56 36.81 4.17
N LYS A 12 14.22 37.83 3.37
CA LYS A 12 12.92 37.91 2.69
C LYS A 12 12.73 36.81 1.64
N GLN A 13 13.76 36.47 0.85
CA GLN A 13 13.66 35.39 -0.13
C GLN A 13 13.67 34.02 0.55
N LEU A 14 14.47 33.86 1.60
CA LEU A 14 14.51 32.64 2.42
C LEU A 14 13.16 32.38 3.09
N SER A 15 12.56 33.39 3.72
CA SER A 15 11.21 33.30 4.30
C SER A 15 10.15 32.92 3.25
N LYS A 16 10.22 33.52 2.05
CA LYS A 16 9.33 33.15 0.93
C LYS A 16 9.53 31.69 0.50
N LYS A 17 10.77 31.19 0.45
CA LYS A 17 11.07 29.78 0.14
C LYS A 17 10.51 28.83 1.22
N PHE A 18 10.69 29.14 2.50
CA PHE A 18 10.15 28.35 3.60
C PHE A 18 8.62 28.27 3.59
N LYS A 19 7.91 29.41 3.44
CA LYS A 19 6.44 29.41 3.33
C LYS A 19 5.94 28.58 2.14
N LYS A 20 6.67 28.62 1.03
CA LYS A 20 6.37 27.79 -0.14
C LYS A 20 6.60 26.30 0.15
N PHE A 21 7.63 25.95 0.90
CA PHE A 21 7.87 24.57 1.32
C PHE A 21 6.75 24.06 2.24
N GLU A 22 6.41 24.81 3.29
CA GLU A 22 5.36 24.46 4.25
C GLU A 22 4.01 24.23 3.58
N SER A 23 3.63 25.07 2.60
CA SER A 23 2.36 24.94 1.88
C SER A 23 2.33 23.74 0.92
N VAL A 24 3.48 23.33 0.37
CA VAL A 24 3.55 22.26 -0.63
C VAL A 24 3.75 20.88 -0.01
N LEU A 25 4.43 20.80 1.14
CA LEU A 25 4.78 19.55 1.81
C LEU A 25 3.54 18.64 2.08
N PRO A 26 2.41 19.12 2.61
CA PRO A 26 1.22 18.28 2.81
C PRO A 26 0.70 17.65 1.52
N ARG A 27 0.77 18.38 0.40
CA ARG A 27 0.33 17.88 -0.92
C ARG A 27 1.27 16.80 -1.44
N ILE A 28 2.57 16.95 -1.22
CA ILE A 28 3.56 15.92 -1.57
C ILE A 28 3.32 14.66 -0.75
N ILE A 29 3.16 14.80 0.58
CA ILE A 29 2.88 13.67 1.47
C ILE A 29 1.60 12.96 1.03
N ASP A 30 0.51 13.70 0.74
CA ASP A 30 -0.75 13.10 0.28
C ASP A 30 -0.58 12.30 -1.03
N LYS A 31 0.23 12.78 -1.98
CA LYS A 31 0.55 12.02 -3.20
C LYS A 31 1.38 10.77 -2.88
N GLY A 32 2.38 10.90 -2.02
CA GLY A 32 3.24 9.78 -1.63
C GLY A 32 2.46 8.69 -0.92
N VAL A 33 1.57 9.06 0.01
CA VAL A 33 0.71 8.11 0.73
C VAL A 33 -0.27 7.43 -0.23
N LYS A 34 -0.84 8.13 -1.21
CA LYS A 34 -1.66 7.50 -2.26
C LYS A 34 -0.85 6.47 -3.06
N GLN A 35 0.36 6.81 -3.47
CA GLN A 35 1.24 5.90 -4.19
C GLN A 35 1.59 4.67 -3.34
N ALA A 36 1.87 4.84 -2.04
CA ALA A 36 2.08 3.75 -1.10
C ALA A 36 0.84 2.84 -0.99
N GLY A 37 -0.37 3.40 -1.00
CA GLY A 37 -1.63 2.64 -1.02
C GLY A 37 -1.76 1.75 -2.26
N PHE A 38 -1.41 2.25 -3.45
CA PHE A 38 -1.41 1.46 -4.68
C PHE A 38 -0.36 0.35 -4.65
N GLN A 39 0.85 0.64 -4.17
CA GLN A 39 1.91 -0.37 -4.02
C GLN A 39 1.49 -1.50 -3.08
N LEU A 40 0.91 -1.16 -1.92
CA LEU A 40 0.43 -2.15 -0.97
C LEU A 40 -0.66 -3.02 -1.61
N LEU A 41 -1.57 -2.42 -2.36
CA LEU A 41 -2.63 -3.11 -3.08
C LEU A 41 -2.05 -4.10 -4.10
N ASP A 42 -1.04 -3.70 -4.88
CA ASP A 42 -0.38 -4.59 -5.84
C ASP A 42 0.38 -5.74 -5.15
N ILE A 43 0.99 -5.47 -3.99
CA ILE A 43 1.67 -6.49 -3.19
C ILE A 43 0.67 -7.53 -2.67
N VAL A 44 -0.46 -7.08 -2.10
CA VAL A 44 -1.53 -7.99 -1.62
C VAL A 44 -2.07 -8.84 -2.77
N ARG A 45 -2.31 -8.25 -3.94
CA ARG A 45 -2.73 -8.97 -5.16
C ARG A 45 -1.73 -10.04 -5.57
N THR A 46 -0.45 -9.66 -5.65
CA THR A 46 0.62 -10.55 -6.06
C THR A 46 0.82 -11.71 -5.08
N LYS A 47 0.78 -11.43 -3.77
CA LYS A 47 0.90 -12.45 -2.71
C LYS A 47 -0.28 -13.41 -2.75
N THR A 48 -1.50 -12.89 -2.84
CA THR A 48 -2.73 -13.70 -2.88
C THR A 48 -2.76 -14.61 -4.12
N ALA A 49 -2.39 -14.10 -5.30
CA ALA A 49 -2.29 -14.92 -6.53
C ALA A 49 -1.20 -16.00 -6.42
N LYS A 50 -0.13 -15.74 -5.66
CA LYS A 50 0.89 -16.73 -5.31
C LYS A 50 0.45 -17.68 -4.20
N GLY A 51 -0.77 -17.58 -3.68
CA GLY A 51 -1.28 -18.41 -2.60
C GLY A 51 -0.50 -18.24 -1.30
N ILE A 52 0.04 -17.05 -1.06
CA ILE A 52 0.79 -16.70 0.16
C ILE A 52 0.09 -15.57 0.92
N ASP A 53 0.18 -15.64 2.23
CA ASP A 53 -0.38 -14.70 3.18
C ASP A 53 0.48 -13.42 3.31
N PHE A 54 0.02 -12.46 4.12
CA PHE A 54 0.78 -11.21 4.30
C PHE A 54 2.13 -11.43 5.00
N ARG A 55 2.28 -12.53 5.74
CA ARG A 55 3.48 -12.94 6.49
C ARG A 55 4.45 -13.78 5.66
N ASP A 56 4.23 -13.90 4.35
CA ASP A 56 5.05 -14.71 3.43
C ASP A 56 4.95 -16.23 3.67
N ARG A 57 3.85 -16.71 4.25
CA ARG A 57 3.57 -18.15 4.44
C ARG A 57 2.55 -18.63 3.40
N PRO A 58 2.66 -19.87 2.90
CA PRO A 58 1.62 -20.45 2.06
C PRO A 58 0.26 -20.48 2.77
N PHE A 59 -0.82 -20.25 2.05
CA PHE A 59 -2.16 -20.47 2.59
C PHE A 59 -2.37 -21.94 2.96
N ALA A 60 -3.17 -22.16 4.01
CA ALA A 60 -3.64 -23.48 4.33
C ALA A 60 -4.41 -24.08 3.15
N THR A 61 -4.07 -25.32 2.82
CA THR A 61 -4.63 -26.08 1.69
C THR A 61 -6.13 -26.26 1.83
N TYR A 62 -6.79 -26.61 0.73
CA TYR A 62 -8.16 -27.09 0.81
C TYR A 62 -8.23 -28.46 1.50
N SER A 63 -9.43 -28.84 1.94
CA SER A 63 -9.67 -30.18 2.45
C SER A 63 -9.41 -31.23 1.38
N ASN A 64 -8.99 -32.42 1.80
CA ASN A 64 -8.67 -33.52 0.88
C ASN A 64 -9.86 -33.90 -0.03
N SER A 65 -11.09 -33.83 0.49
CA SER A 65 -12.31 -34.08 -0.30
C SER A 65 -12.48 -33.05 -1.41
N TYR A 66 -12.30 -31.76 -1.12
CA TYR A 66 -12.41 -30.69 -2.10
C TYR A 66 -11.27 -30.73 -3.12
N LEU A 67 -10.05 -31.07 -2.71
CA LEU A 67 -8.93 -31.27 -3.63
C LEU A 67 -9.21 -32.40 -4.64
N LYS A 68 -9.76 -33.53 -4.19
CA LYS A 68 -10.18 -34.62 -5.09
C LYS A 68 -11.24 -34.17 -6.08
N GLN A 69 -12.20 -33.34 -5.64
CA GLN A 69 -13.21 -32.76 -6.52
C GLN A 69 -12.58 -31.82 -7.55
N LEU A 70 -11.72 -30.89 -7.13
CA LEU A 70 -11.02 -29.98 -8.03
C LEU A 70 -10.16 -30.73 -9.06
N GLN A 71 -9.49 -31.80 -8.63
CA GLN A 71 -8.70 -32.65 -9.52
C GLN A 71 -9.57 -33.33 -10.59
N LYS A 72 -10.74 -33.86 -10.20
CA LYS A 72 -11.72 -34.42 -11.15
C LYS A 72 -12.25 -33.38 -12.12
N GLU A 73 -12.45 -32.14 -11.66
CA GLU A 73 -12.92 -31.01 -12.47
C GLU A 73 -11.81 -30.35 -13.30
N GLY A 74 -10.55 -30.79 -13.19
CA GLY A 74 -9.41 -30.19 -13.88
C GLY A 74 -9.08 -28.77 -13.42
N LYS A 75 -9.49 -28.39 -12.21
CA LYS A 75 -9.29 -27.04 -11.66
C LYS A 75 -7.97 -26.91 -10.89
N PRO A 76 -7.42 -25.69 -10.77
CA PRO A 76 -6.22 -25.46 -9.97
C PRO A 76 -6.40 -25.93 -8.52
N LEU A 77 -5.44 -26.71 -8.02
CA LEU A 77 -5.44 -27.22 -6.65
C LEU A 77 -4.92 -26.19 -5.63
N LYS A 78 -4.19 -25.20 -6.12
CA LYS A 78 -3.62 -24.13 -5.31
C LYS A 78 -4.71 -23.14 -4.91
N VAL A 79 -4.68 -22.73 -3.65
CA VAL A 79 -5.62 -21.75 -3.10
C VAL A 79 -5.36 -20.38 -3.72
N ASP A 80 -6.35 -19.86 -4.43
CA ASP A 80 -6.39 -18.49 -4.94
C ASP A 80 -7.69 -17.81 -4.48
N LEU A 81 -7.57 -16.85 -3.56
CA LEU A 81 -8.72 -16.10 -3.03
C LEU A 81 -9.32 -15.15 -4.06
N PHE A 82 -8.59 -14.85 -5.14
CA PHE A 82 -9.01 -13.98 -6.23
C PHE A 82 -9.36 -14.75 -7.51
N TYR A 83 -9.53 -16.08 -7.43
CA TYR A 83 -9.82 -16.97 -8.58
C TYR A 83 -10.93 -16.46 -9.50
N SER A 84 -12.05 -15.97 -8.94
CA SER A 84 -13.18 -15.45 -9.73
C SER A 84 -12.97 -14.03 -10.29
N GLY A 85 -11.89 -13.33 -9.94
CA GLY A 85 -11.62 -11.94 -10.29
C GLY A 85 -12.50 -10.90 -9.56
N ARG A 86 -13.64 -11.28 -8.96
CA ARG A 86 -14.58 -10.35 -8.32
C ARG A 86 -13.99 -9.64 -7.09
N MET A 87 -13.25 -10.39 -6.27
CA MET A 87 -12.52 -9.81 -5.14
C MET A 87 -11.35 -8.94 -5.62
N LEU A 88 -10.64 -9.37 -6.67
CA LEU A 88 -9.55 -8.60 -7.27
C LEU A 88 -10.01 -7.22 -7.77
N GLY A 89 -11.10 -7.20 -8.55
CA GLY A 89 -11.65 -5.98 -9.15
C GLY A 89 -12.31 -5.03 -8.16
N SER A 90 -12.70 -5.52 -6.98
CA SER A 90 -13.29 -4.70 -5.92
C SER A 90 -12.28 -4.26 -4.86
N LEU A 91 -11.08 -4.82 -4.83
CA LEU A 91 -10.00 -4.39 -3.95
C LEU A 91 -9.46 -3.02 -4.40
N SER A 92 -9.55 -2.01 -3.53
CA SER A 92 -9.17 -0.63 -3.83
C SER A 92 -8.47 0.04 -2.64
N SER A 93 -7.68 1.07 -2.91
CA SER A 93 -7.09 1.94 -1.90
C SER A 93 -7.87 3.26 -1.83
N LYS A 94 -8.32 3.65 -0.64
CA LYS A 94 -9.04 4.91 -0.40
C LYS A 94 -8.32 5.79 0.63
N LYS A 95 -8.38 7.11 0.45
CA LYS A 95 -7.91 8.05 1.48
C LYS A 95 -8.90 8.01 2.65
N THR A 96 -8.40 7.76 3.85
CA THR A 96 -9.24 7.63 5.07
C THR A 96 -8.93 8.68 6.12
N GLY A 97 -7.92 9.53 5.90
CA GLY A 97 -7.60 10.63 6.80
C GLY A 97 -6.47 11.50 6.28
N LYS A 98 -6.03 12.45 7.13
CA LYS A 98 -4.86 13.28 6.85
C LYS A 98 -3.63 12.38 6.76
N HIS A 99 -2.99 12.38 5.57
CA HIS A 99 -1.82 11.54 5.28
C HIS A 99 -2.05 10.05 5.56
N LYS A 100 -3.30 9.57 5.40
CA LYS A 100 -3.69 8.19 5.65
C LYS A 100 -4.48 7.62 4.49
N VAL A 101 -4.09 6.43 4.06
CA VAL A 101 -4.83 5.59 3.12
C VAL A 101 -5.14 4.25 3.77
N SER A 102 -6.22 3.62 3.32
CA SER A 102 -6.58 2.28 3.72
C SER A 102 -6.97 1.48 2.49
N LEU A 103 -6.63 0.20 2.50
CA LEU A 103 -7.14 -0.74 1.52
C LEU A 103 -8.51 -1.23 2.01
N ASP A 104 -9.44 -1.42 1.07
CA ASP A 104 -10.78 -1.91 1.35
C ASP A 104 -11.37 -2.55 0.08
N PHE A 105 -12.46 -3.27 0.24
CA PHE A 105 -13.30 -3.71 -0.86
C PHE A 105 -14.42 -2.70 -1.10
N THR A 106 -14.59 -2.29 -2.35
CA THR A 106 -15.67 -1.38 -2.77
C THR A 106 -17.04 -2.07 -2.72
N ASN A 107 -17.06 -3.39 -2.84
CA ASN A 107 -18.28 -4.20 -2.82
C ASN A 107 -18.46 -4.89 -1.46
N ALA A 108 -19.65 -4.75 -0.86
CA ALA A 108 -19.96 -5.31 0.46
C ALA A 108 -19.89 -6.85 0.51
N GLN A 109 -20.34 -7.55 -0.54
CA GLN A 109 -20.25 -9.02 -0.60
C GLN A 109 -18.79 -9.48 -0.64
N MET A 110 -17.93 -8.76 -1.37
CA MET A 110 -16.49 -9.07 -1.42
C MET A 110 -15.80 -8.78 -0.09
N ARG A 111 -16.20 -7.70 0.59
CA ARG A 111 -15.75 -7.42 1.96
C ARG A 111 -16.15 -8.53 2.93
N GLN A 112 -17.38 -9.04 2.85
CA GLN A 112 -17.83 -10.15 3.67
C GLN A 112 -17.01 -11.42 3.41
N ARG A 113 -16.75 -11.75 2.13
CA ARG A 113 -15.88 -12.88 1.76
C ARG A 113 -14.45 -12.71 2.29
N ALA A 114 -13.92 -11.49 2.22
CA ALA A 114 -12.62 -11.16 2.80
C ALA A 114 -12.60 -11.42 4.30
N LEU A 115 -13.62 -10.96 5.03
CA LEU A 115 -13.76 -11.20 6.47
C LEU A 115 -13.80 -12.70 6.79
N PHE A 116 -14.56 -13.48 6.03
CA PHE A 116 -14.59 -14.94 6.20
C PHE A 116 -13.21 -15.56 6.01
N ASN A 117 -12.53 -15.27 4.90
CA ASN A 117 -11.20 -15.84 4.65
C ASN A 117 -10.15 -15.37 5.68
N GLN A 118 -10.23 -14.12 6.11
CA GLN A 118 -9.25 -13.51 7.01
C GLN A 118 -9.43 -13.94 8.46
N VAL A 119 -10.68 -13.99 8.97
CA VAL A 119 -10.95 -14.06 10.41
C VAL A 119 -11.86 -15.22 10.80
N LEU A 120 -12.97 -15.44 10.07
CA LEU A 120 -14.05 -16.30 10.55
C LEU A 120 -13.94 -17.76 10.11
N ASN A 121 -13.16 -18.06 9.07
CA ASN A 121 -13.04 -19.40 8.53
C ASN A 121 -11.94 -20.23 9.21
N GLU A 122 -12.08 -21.55 9.20
CA GLU A 122 -11.05 -22.50 9.63
C GLU A 122 -10.73 -23.46 8.47
N PRO A 123 -9.47 -23.49 7.98
CA PRO A 123 -8.33 -22.66 8.39
C PRO A 123 -8.43 -21.21 7.89
N LYS A 124 -7.87 -20.29 8.68
CA LYS A 124 -7.74 -18.87 8.32
C LYS A 124 -6.72 -18.68 7.20
N ARG A 125 -6.97 -17.71 6.33
CA ARG A 125 -6.10 -17.32 5.21
C ARG A 125 -5.90 -15.83 5.27
N GLU A 126 -4.98 -15.41 6.12
CA GLU A 126 -4.73 -14.00 6.45
C GLU A 126 -4.01 -13.26 5.31
N PHE A 127 -4.72 -12.92 4.25
CA PHE A 127 -4.15 -12.28 3.06
C PHE A 127 -4.11 -10.75 3.17
N PHE A 128 -4.98 -10.17 4.00
CA PHE A 128 -5.09 -8.73 4.19
C PHE A 128 -4.15 -8.27 5.29
N GLY A 129 -3.14 -7.48 4.92
CA GLY A 129 -2.13 -6.98 5.84
C GLY A 129 -0.78 -6.79 5.15
N PHE A 130 0.24 -6.48 5.93
CA PHE A 130 1.62 -6.43 5.49
C PHE A 130 2.55 -6.73 6.65
N ASN A 131 3.78 -7.16 6.34
CA ASN A 131 4.84 -7.38 7.31
C ASN A 131 5.91 -6.29 7.22
N ASP A 132 6.87 -6.29 8.15
CA ASP A 132 7.96 -5.32 8.23
C ASP A 132 8.76 -5.21 6.93
N ARG A 133 8.92 -6.32 6.20
CA ARG A 133 9.60 -6.33 4.90
C ARG A 133 8.84 -5.48 3.89
N THR A 134 7.52 -5.69 3.81
CA THR A 134 6.63 -4.93 2.92
C THR A 134 6.60 -3.46 3.32
N GLU A 135 6.53 -3.17 4.62
CA GLU A 135 6.61 -1.80 5.15
C GLU A 135 7.91 -1.12 4.74
N LYS A 136 9.07 -1.76 4.96
CA LYS A 136 10.38 -1.21 4.57
C LYS A 136 10.47 -0.89 3.08
N ILE A 137 9.90 -1.76 2.23
CA ILE A 137 9.87 -1.53 0.78
C ILE A 137 9.04 -0.29 0.45
N ILE A 138 7.82 -0.19 0.99
CA ILE A 138 6.91 0.93 0.75
C ILE A 138 7.50 2.23 1.31
N SER A 139 8.03 2.22 2.53
CA SER A 139 8.66 3.38 3.18
C SER A 139 9.85 3.89 2.38
N LYS A 140 10.69 2.99 1.84
CA LYS A 140 11.81 3.37 0.96
C LYS A 140 11.32 4.05 -0.32
N GLN A 141 10.25 3.53 -0.93
CA GLN A 141 9.67 4.13 -2.14
C GLN A 141 8.99 5.47 -1.85
N PHE A 142 8.30 5.58 -0.72
CA PHE A 142 7.70 6.83 -0.24
C PHE A 142 8.77 7.91 -0.03
N ASN A 143 9.85 7.61 0.69
CA ASN A 143 10.92 8.58 0.95
C ASN A 143 11.57 9.06 -0.35
N ARG A 144 11.85 8.13 -1.29
CA ARG A 144 12.36 8.47 -2.63
C ARG A 144 11.40 9.37 -3.41
N PHE A 145 10.10 9.11 -3.32
CA PHE A 145 9.09 9.95 -3.96
C PHE A 145 9.08 11.37 -3.37
N VAL A 146 9.03 11.49 -2.05
CA VAL A 146 9.04 12.78 -1.35
C VAL A 146 10.29 13.57 -1.69
N GLU A 147 11.47 12.95 -1.60
CA GLU A 147 12.74 13.57 -1.94
C GLU A 147 12.76 14.09 -3.39
N LYS A 148 12.29 13.27 -4.34
CA LYS A 148 12.19 13.65 -5.75
C LYS A 148 11.25 14.84 -5.96
N GLU A 149 10.09 14.86 -5.30
CA GLU A 149 9.16 15.98 -5.39
C GLU A 149 9.76 17.25 -4.78
N LEU A 150 10.45 17.15 -3.63
CA LEU A 150 11.09 18.30 -2.99
C LEU A 150 12.20 18.91 -3.85
N ARG A 151 13.02 18.09 -4.51
CA ARG A 151 14.07 18.57 -5.43
C ARG A 151 13.52 19.45 -6.57
N LYS A 152 12.28 19.22 -7.02
CA LYS A 152 11.65 20.04 -8.08
C LYS A 152 11.44 21.50 -7.67
N PHE A 153 11.34 21.77 -6.37
CA PHE A 153 11.06 23.12 -5.88
C PHE A 153 12.32 24.00 -5.79
N LYS A 154 13.51 23.48 -6.13
CA LYS A 154 14.81 24.19 -6.08
C LYS A 154 14.95 25.01 -4.79
N ILE A 155 14.51 24.42 -3.67
CA ILE A 155 14.60 25.04 -2.35
C ILE A 155 16.06 25.08 -1.96
#